data_AF-B3LGE5-F1
#
_entry.id   AF-B3LGE5-F1
#
_cell.length_a   1.000
_cell.length_b   1.000
_cell.length_c   1.000
_cell.angle_alpha   90.00
_cell.angle_beta   90.00
_cell.angle_gamma   90.00
#
_symmetry.space_group_name_H-M   'P 1'
#
loop_
_entity.id
_entity.type
_entity.pdbx_description
1 polymer ?
#
loop_
_entity_poly.entity_id
_entity_poly.type
_entity_poly.pdbx_seq_one_letter_code
_entity_poly.pdbx_strand_id
1 'polypeptide(L)'
;MSNSPTVATLSQEYFDPNIPQILPHEKMYKIQVGKSLFKISGASLSSDGPSFFTEYFSKKRSPSNNDDSNNDTMESNKNEVLFIDRSAEVFEWIYQHLQGYIIEIKDEVQYTMLFADAMYYNLPRLRSLLKETDYYFTNIGGQSFKIAKNLFRREGDSPNYFEIYAATVYIDVEELIISKKLLRPPPHSAPYIPRSSEYFKDLLTLLGGASIDLDDNKRNALIKECRYYRLLNLEQRLIKSHISYNPITRKEEICLLLKDLSKKGITFPASSAFSTSPYFEDDFCSINECDSLSKTREQPANKKVKLDMTEKYNDSWNMLCYKRPFLDKHPRELIFQINSTDCTIILNKESQSIHVDITGESAYKFEALFGSHLPNTPSGAPKLKNYQYRFPSDSTQTKIETHYLLPACIYLCDLDINGIKISQVQTLLTDKNKFNDRVIDVSDPLDLRFCSGLKLYLRKSLWKLAVKDGNIMLIAIKAIAFNGTKEYYKGYEYL
;
A
#
# COMPACT_ATOMS: atom_id res chain seq x y z
N MET A 1 14.76 3.06 22.37
CA MET A 1 14.27 2.45 23.62
C MET A 1 13.80 1.05 23.30
N SER A 2 14.42 0.05 23.93
CA SER A 2 14.20 -1.37 23.69
C SER A 2 12.85 -1.79 24.27
N ASN A 3 11.87 -2.08 23.42
CA ASN A 3 10.64 -2.72 23.85
C ASN A 3 10.91 -4.22 23.99
N SER A 4 11.04 -4.67 25.24
CA SER A 4 10.95 -6.07 25.62
C SER A 4 9.63 -6.67 25.08
N PRO A 5 9.60 -7.97 24.72
CA PRO A 5 8.35 -8.61 24.35
C PRO A 5 7.42 -8.58 25.56
N THR A 6 6.30 -7.87 25.43
CA THR A 6 5.22 -7.90 26.41
C THR A 6 4.77 -9.35 26.53
N VAL A 7 4.91 -9.91 27.73
CA VAL A 7 4.24 -11.16 28.11
C VAL A 7 2.78 -10.98 27.71
N ALA A 8 2.27 -11.86 26.84
CA ALA A 8 0.89 -11.85 26.44
C ALA A 8 0.02 -11.88 27.70
N THR A 9 -0.55 -10.73 28.06
CA THR A 9 -1.57 -10.66 29.09
C THR A 9 -2.76 -11.40 28.51
N LEU A 10 -2.90 -12.68 28.88
CA LEU A 10 -4.09 -13.49 28.60
C LEU A 10 -5.29 -12.65 29.07
N SER A 11 -6.09 -12.16 28.12
CA SER A 11 -7.35 -11.51 28.47
C SER A 11 -8.21 -12.53 29.22
N GLN A 12 -9.02 -12.05 30.17
CA GLN A 12 -9.92 -12.88 30.99
C GLN A 12 -10.89 -13.77 30.18
N GLU A 13 -10.97 -13.58 28.86
CA GLU A 13 -11.78 -14.39 27.94
C GLU A 13 -11.15 -15.76 27.58
N TYR A 14 -9.84 -15.98 27.78
CA TYR A 14 -9.17 -17.20 27.31
C TYR A 14 -8.94 -18.29 28.37
N PHE A 15 -9.19 -18.00 29.65
CA PHE A 15 -8.96 -18.93 30.74
C PHE A 15 -10.10 -18.86 31.76
N ASP A 16 -11.08 -19.76 31.63
CA ASP A 16 -12.02 -20.05 32.70
C ASP A 16 -11.34 -21.03 33.69
N PRO A 17 -11.12 -20.65 34.95
CA PRO A 17 -10.56 -21.55 35.95
C PRO A 17 -11.48 -22.74 36.26
N ASN A 18 -12.75 -22.69 35.85
CA ASN A 18 -13.73 -23.74 36.08
C ASN A 18 -13.79 -24.71 34.90
N ILE A 19 -13.16 -25.88 35.04
CA ILE A 19 -13.25 -26.95 34.07
C ILE A 19 -14.70 -27.50 34.05
N PRO A 20 -15.35 -27.57 32.88
CA PRO A 20 -16.67 -28.18 32.75
C PRO A 20 -16.72 -29.58 33.36
N GLN A 21 -17.80 -29.91 34.08
CA GLN A 21 -18.04 -31.25 34.64
C GLN A 21 -18.71 -32.17 33.61
N ILE A 22 -18.11 -32.35 32.44
CA ILE A 22 -18.65 -33.21 31.36
C ILE A 22 -18.29 -34.68 31.64
N LEU A 23 -17.03 -34.94 31.98
CA LEU A 23 -16.53 -36.23 32.46
C LEU A 23 -16.02 -36.07 33.91
N PRO A 24 -16.12 -37.09 34.77
CA PRO A 24 -15.59 -37.06 36.13
C PRO A 24 -14.09 -36.77 36.11
N HIS A 25 -13.73 -35.69 36.78
CA HIS A 25 -12.40 -35.11 36.73
C HIS A 25 -11.29 -36.10 37.07
N GLU A 26 -11.48 -36.89 38.13
CA GLU A 26 -10.49 -37.85 38.65
C GLU A 26 -10.39 -39.15 37.83
N LYS A 27 -11.34 -39.43 36.94
CA LYS A 27 -11.30 -40.68 36.17
C LYS A 27 -10.24 -40.58 35.08
N MET A 28 -9.34 -41.56 35.03
CA MET A 28 -8.38 -41.71 33.94
C MET A 28 -8.99 -42.48 32.77
N TYR A 29 -8.77 -41.96 31.57
CA TYR A 29 -9.20 -42.52 30.29
C TYR A 29 -8.00 -42.91 29.44
N LYS A 30 -8.16 -43.94 28.60
CA LYS A 30 -7.11 -44.48 27.73
C LYS A 30 -7.47 -44.20 26.27
N ILE A 31 -6.55 -43.58 25.54
CA ILE A 31 -6.72 -43.26 24.12
C ILE A 31 -5.48 -43.76 23.38
N GLN A 32 -5.65 -44.74 22.49
CA GLN A 32 -4.62 -45.25 21.60
C GLN A 32 -4.67 -44.43 20.30
N VAL A 33 -3.65 -43.60 20.05
CA VAL A 33 -3.51 -42.84 18.80
C VAL A 33 -2.33 -43.41 18.01
N GLY A 34 -2.62 -44.02 16.87
CA GLY A 34 -1.65 -44.77 16.10
C GLY A 34 -0.94 -45.81 16.97
N LYS A 35 0.38 -45.65 17.15
CA LYS A 35 1.21 -46.57 17.95
C LYS A 35 1.33 -46.21 19.44
N SER A 36 0.82 -45.05 19.88
CA SER A 36 1.03 -44.54 21.24
C SER A 36 -0.25 -44.58 22.07
N LEU A 37 -0.12 -45.02 23.33
CA LEU A 37 -1.21 -45.03 24.32
C LEU A 37 -1.11 -43.82 25.24
N PHE A 38 -2.12 -42.96 25.22
CA PHE A 38 -2.24 -41.78 26.06
C PHE A 38 -3.18 -42.06 27.24
N LYS A 39 -2.79 -41.63 28.44
CA LYS A 39 -3.62 -41.67 29.65
C LYS A 39 -3.93 -40.25 30.06
N ILE A 40 -5.22 -39.89 30.07
CA ILE A 40 -5.68 -38.51 30.30
C ILE A 40 -6.82 -38.50 31.31
N SER A 41 -6.86 -37.47 32.17
CA SER A 41 -7.93 -37.33 33.17
C SER A 41 -9.21 -36.81 32.52
N GLY A 42 -10.36 -37.06 33.17
CA GLY A 42 -11.63 -36.50 32.76
C GLY A 42 -11.64 -34.97 32.82
N ALA A 43 -10.85 -34.37 33.72
CA ALA A 43 -10.67 -32.93 33.81
C ALA A 43 -10.04 -32.38 32.52
N SER A 44 -8.93 -32.97 32.08
CA SER A 44 -8.25 -32.55 30.85
C SER A 44 -9.10 -32.77 29.60
N LEU A 45 -9.85 -33.87 29.51
CA LEU A 45 -10.78 -34.07 28.39
C LEU A 45 -11.93 -33.07 28.39
N SER A 46 -12.39 -32.64 29.57
CA SER A 46 -13.50 -31.70 29.71
C SER A 46 -13.08 -30.24 29.56
N SER A 47 -11.78 -29.91 29.71
CA SER A 47 -11.27 -28.53 29.62
C SER A 47 -11.42 -27.91 28.23
N ASP A 48 -11.58 -28.74 27.20
CA ASP A 48 -11.86 -28.31 25.82
C ASP A 48 -13.02 -29.11 25.24
N GLY A 49 -14.07 -29.27 26.04
CA GLY A 49 -15.32 -29.93 25.66
C GLY A 49 -16.47 -28.94 25.48
N PRO A 50 -17.58 -29.31 24.80
CA PRO A 50 -17.83 -30.63 24.21
C PRO A 50 -16.96 -30.90 22.98
N SER A 51 -16.32 -32.06 22.98
CA SER A 51 -15.41 -32.58 21.96
C SER A 51 -15.70 -34.04 21.63
N PHE A 52 -15.08 -34.54 20.56
CA PHE A 52 -15.15 -35.95 20.15
C PHE A 52 -14.89 -36.91 21.32
N PHE A 53 -13.91 -36.61 22.17
CA PHE A 53 -13.57 -37.43 23.33
C PHE A 53 -14.67 -37.43 24.38
N THR A 54 -15.16 -36.25 24.76
CA THR A 54 -16.22 -36.12 25.76
C THR A 54 -17.51 -36.79 25.30
N GLU A 55 -17.87 -36.67 24.01
CA GLU A 55 -19.01 -37.36 23.45
C GLU A 55 -18.85 -38.88 23.48
N TYR A 56 -17.69 -39.39 23.05
CA TYR A 56 -17.40 -40.82 23.02
C TYR A 56 -17.53 -41.45 24.42
N PHE A 57 -16.87 -40.85 25.42
CA PHE A 57 -16.86 -41.39 26.78
C PHE A 57 -18.13 -41.08 27.58
N SER A 58 -18.96 -40.13 27.14
CA SER A 58 -20.28 -39.85 27.75
C SER A 58 -21.36 -40.80 27.24
N LYS A 59 -21.42 -41.06 25.92
CA LYS A 59 -22.43 -41.95 25.30
C LYS A 59 -22.39 -43.37 25.87
N LYS A 60 -21.21 -43.87 26.24
CA LYS A 60 -21.03 -45.20 26.85
C LYS A 60 -21.38 -45.29 28.34
N ARG A 61 -21.71 -44.16 28.99
CA ARG A 61 -22.20 -44.14 30.38
C ARG A 61 -23.70 -44.25 30.50
N SER A 62 -24.45 -43.91 29.45
CA SER A 62 -25.89 -44.12 29.42
C SER A 62 -26.14 -45.63 29.32
N PRO A 63 -26.77 -46.27 30.33
CA PRO A 63 -27.13 -47.67 30.22
C PRO A 63 -28.09 -47.83 29.06
N SER A 64 -27.78 -48.72 28.14
CA SER A 64 -28.75 -49.27 27.21
C SER A 64 -29.89 -49.85 28.04
N ASN A 65 -31.02 -49.16 28.09
CA ASN A 65 -32.26 -49.79 28.52
C ASN A 65 -32.55 -50.91 27.50
N ASN A 66 -32.70 -52.13 28.02
CA ASN A 66 -32.89 -53.41 27.32
C ASN A 66 -31.60 -54.22 27.12
N ASP A 67 -31.16 -54.90 28.17
CA ASP A 67 -31.29 -56.36 28.17
C ASP A 67 -31.06 -56.91 29.59
N ASP A 68 -32.10 -57.56 30.11
CA ASP A 68 -32.07 -58.40 31.29
C ASP A 68 -31.21 -59.64 30.99
N SER A 69 -30.02 -59.76 31.57
CA SER A 69 -29.54 -61.01 32.19
C SER A 69 -28.09 -60.91 32.69
N ASN A 70 -27.94 -61.23 33.98
CA ASN A 70 -26.80 -61.86 34.63
C ASN A 70 -25.45 -61.10 34.75
N ASN A 71 -25.22 -60.60 35.97
CA ASN A 71 -24.03 -60.81 36.80
C ASN A 71 -22.71 -61.15 36.09
N ASP A 72 -22.02 -60.10 35.62
CA ASP A 72 -20.57 -59.87 35.72
C ASP A 72 -20.20 -58.88 34.63
N THR A 73 -20.19 -57.56 34.90
CA THR A 73 -19.43 -56.57 34.08
C THR A 73 -19.49 -55.13 34.63
N MET A 74 -19.46 -54.91 35.95
CA MET A 74 -19.17 -53.55 36.45
C MET A 74 -17.69 -53.15 36.25
N GLU A 75 -16.82 -54.12 35.92
CA GLU A 75 -15.39 -53.92 35.65
C GLU A 75 -15.02 -53.72 34.16
N SER A 76 -15.85 -54.11 33.19
CA SER A 76 -15.52 -53.98 31.76
C SER A 76 -15.44 -52.52 31.29
N ASN A 77 -16.10 -51.59 31.99
CA ASN A 77 -16.04 -50.14 31.72
C ASN A 77 -14.80 -49.44 32.32
N LYS A 78 -13.94 -50.13 33.09
CA LYS A 78 -12.74 -49.55 33.72
C LYS A 78 -11.50 -49.55 32.81
N ASN A 79 -11.47 -50.39 31.79
CA ASN A 79 -10.25 -50.61 30.98
C ASN A 79 -10.40 -50.32 29.48
N GLU A 80 -11.52 -49.74 29.06
CA GLU A 80 -11.77 -49.44 27.66
C GLU A 80 -10.75 -48.43 27.08
N VAL A 81 -10.26 -48.74 25.87
CA VAL A 81 -9.30 -47.92 25.13
C VAL A 81 -9.99 -47.40 23.88
N LEU A 82 -9.98 -46.07 23.69
CA LEU A 82 -10.43 -45.42 22.46
C LEU A 82 -9.31 -45.51 21.41
N PHE A 83 -9.56 -46.16 20.27
CA PHE A 83 -8.58 -46.30 19.18
C PHE A 83 -8.81 -45.25 18.10
N ILE A 84 -7.75 -44.55 17.70
CA ILE A 84 -7.75 -43.48 16.71
C ILE A 84 -6.58 -43.67 15.75
N ASP A 85 -6.88 -43.71 14.45
CA ASP A 85 -5.90 -43.82 13.37
C ASP A 85 -5.44 -42.42 12.90
N ARG A 86 -4.68 -41.74 13.75
CA ARG A 86 -4.08 -40.42 13.51
C ARG A 86 -2.62 -40.37 14.00
N SER A 87 -1.93 -39.27 13.73
CA SER A 87 -0.55 -39.09 14.17
C SER A 87 -0.47 -38.90 15.68
N ALA A 88 0.28 -39.79 16.35
CA ALA A 88 0.58 -39.65 17.77
C ALA A 88 1.39 -38.38 18.09
N GLU A 89 2.23 -37.93 17.15
CA GLU A 89 3.06 -36.73 17.34
C GLU A 89 2.22 -35.46 17.41
N VAL A 90 1.23 -35.33 16.52
CA VAL A 90 0.29 -34.19 16.56
C VAL A 90 -0.58 -34.26 17.81
N PHE A 91 -1.01 -35.47 18.17
CA PHE A 91 -1.83 -35.67 19.36
C PHE A 91 -1.09 -35.35 20.65
N GLU A 92 0.24 -35.47 20.72
CA GLU A 92 1.03 -35.02 21.87
C GLU A 92 0.84 -33.53 22.15
N TRP A 93 0.80 -32.67 21.11
CA TRP A 93 0.52 -31.23 21.29
C TRP A 93 -0.89 -30.99 21.80
N ILE A 94 -1.86 -31.75 21.29
CA ILE A 94 -3.26 -31.69 21.75
C ILE A 94 -3.36 -32.14 23.20
N TYR A 95 -2.68 -33.23 23.55
CA TYR A 95 -2.61 -33.76 24.89
C TYR A 95 -2.06 -32.72 25.87
N GLN A 96 -0.97 -32.05 25.52
CA GLN A 96 -0.41 -30.94 26.30
C GLN A 96 -1.40 -29.78 26.47
N HIS A 97 -2.11 -29.39 25.40
CA HIS A 97 -3.15 -28.35 25.49
C HIS A 97 -4.31 -28.75 26.41
N LEU A 98 -4.78 -30.00 26.34
CA LEU A 98 -5.81 -30.53 27.23
C LEU A 98 -5.34 -30.59 28.69
N GLN A 99 -4.03 -30.68 28.93
CA GLN A 99 -3.45 -30.57 30.27
C GLN A 99 -3.26 -29.11 30.73
N GLY A 100 -3.52 -28.13 29.86
CA GLY A 100 -3.36 -26.71 30.14
C GLY A 100 -2.00 -26.12 29.77
N TYR A 101 -1.12 -26.87 29.10
CA TYR A 101 0.15 -26.33 28.60
C TYR A 101 -0.04 -25.51 27.32
N ILE A 102 0.87 -24.56 27.10
CA ILE A 102 0.94 -23.77 25.87
C ILE A 102 1.60 -24.60 24.77
N ILE A 103 1.03 -24.57 23.56
CA ILE A 103 1.63 -25.18 22.38
C ILE A 103 2.55 -24.18 21.69
N GLU A 104 3.82 -24.55 21.51
CA GLU A 104 4.75 -23.80 20.67
C GLU A 104 4.76 -24.35 19.23
N ILE A 105 4.14 -23.62 18.33
CA ILE A 105 4.13 -23.93 16.89
C ILE A 105 5.39 -23.36 16.24
N LYS A 106 6.14 -24.23 15.55
CA LYS A 106 7.43 -23.89 14.92
C LYS A 106 7.27 -23.39 13.49
N ASP A 107 6.43 -24.06 12.71
CA ASP A 107 6.33 -23.86 11.27
C ASP A 107 4.91 -24.09 10.74
N GLU A 108 4.75 -23.87 9.43
CA GLU A 108 3.51 -24.00 8.70
C GLU A 108 2.96 -25.43 8.66
N VAL A 109 3.84 -26.43 8.70
CA VAL A 109 3.45 -27.85 8.62
C VAL A 109 2.81 -28.26 9.95
N GLN A 110 3.47 -27.94 11.07
CA GLN A 110 2.93 -28.17 12.40
C GLN A 110 1.60 -27.44 12.59
N TYR A 111 1.52 -26.17 12.16
CA TYR A 111 0.29 -25.40 12.23
C TYR A 111 -0.86 -26.08 11.49
N THR A 112 -0.65 -26.46 10.21
CA THR A 112 -1.69 -27.09 9.39
C THR A 112 -2.13 -28.44 9.94
N MET A 113 -1.20 -29.28 10.40
CA MET A 113 -1.51 -30.58 10.99
C MET A 113 -2.32 -30.43 12.28
N LEU A 114 -1.89 -29.54 13.18
CA LEU A 114 -2.56 -29.28 14.45
C LEU A 114 -3.95 -28.69 14.25
N PHE A 115 -4.11 -27.75 13.31
CA PHE A 115 -5.41 -27.16 12.98
C PHE A 115 -6.39 -28.21 12.44
N ALA A 116 -5.93 -29.09 11.55
CA ALA A 116 -6.76 -30.19 11.03
C ALA A 116 -7.20 -31.14 12.14
N ASP A 117 -6.30 -31.53 13.05
CA ASP A 117 -6.66 -32.40 14.18
C ASP A 117 -7.57 -31.70 15.19
N ALA A 118 -7.36 -30.41 15.46
CA ALA A 118 -8.25 -29.62 16.33
C ALA A 118 -9.69 -29.59 15.78
N MET A 119 -9.85 -29.52 14.45
CA MET A 119 -11.15 -29.65 13.79
C MET A 119 -11.72 -31.07 13.90
N TYR A 120 -10.90 -32.09 13.63
CA TYR A 120 -11.31 -33.50 13.69
C TYR A 120 -11.83 -33.90 15.07
N TYR A 121 -11.11 -33.53 16.13
CA TYR A 121 -11.51 -33.83 17.51
C TYR A 121 -12.57 -32.87 18.06
N ASN A 122 -12.97 -31.85 17.29
CA ASN A 122 -13.86 -30.78 17.70
C ASN A 122 -13.44 -30.13 19.03
N LEU A 123 -12.27 -29.50 19.03
CA LEU A 123 -11.68 -28.85 20.20
C LEU A 123 -11.89 -27.33 20.13
N PRO A 124 -13.00 -26.78 20.65
CA PRO A 124 -13.37 -25.38 20.45
C PRO A 124 -12.32 -24.38 20.93
N ARG A 125 -11.74 -24.56 22.12
CA ARG A 125 -10.71 -23.67 22.69
C ARG A 125 -9.42 -23.74 21.89
N LEU A 126 -8.96 -24.93 21.50
CA LEU A 126 -7.78 -25.05 20.64
C LEU A 126 -8.00 -24.39 19.28
N ARG A 127 -9.17 -24.60 18.67
CA ARG A 127 -9.52 -23.97 17.39
C ARG A 127 -9.52 -22.45 17.49
N SER A 128 -10.06 -21.89 18.57
CA SER A 128 -10.02 -20.44 18.84
C SER A 128 -8.57 -19.94 18.97
N LEU A 129 -7.78 -20.59 19.83
CA LEU A 129 -6.36 -20.26 20.05
C LEU A 129 -5.56 -20.24 18.75
N LEU A 130 -5.78 -21.23 17.87
CA LEU A 130 -5.10 -21.29 16.57
C LEU A 130 -5.56 -20.18 15.62
N LYS A 131 -6.86 -19.88 15.55
CA LYS A 131 -7.38 -18.78 14.73
C LYS A 131 -6.87 -17.41 15.18
N GLU A 132 -6.79 -17.22 16.50
CA GLU A 132 -6.48 -15.94 17.14
C GLU A 132 -4.99 -15.73 17.39
N THR A 133 -4.15 -16.72 17.11
CA THR A 133 -2.69 -16.64 17.26
C THR A 133 -2.10 -15.37 16.63
N ASP A 134 -1.09 -14.77 17.28
CA ASP A 134 -0.46 -13.53 16.83
C ASP A 134 0.44 -13.68 15.60
N TYR A 135 0.53 -14.89 15.03
CA TYR A 135 1.47 -15.22 13.96
C TYR A 135 0.79 -15.80 12.72
N TYR A 136 1.36 -15.52 11.56
CA TYR A 136 1.16 -16.35 10.37
C TYR A 136 2.30 -17.34 10.25
N PHE A 137 1.98 -18.57 9.81
CA PHE A 137 2.96 -19.61 9.53
C PHE A 137 2.91 -19.94 8.04
N THR A 138 4.02 -19.74 7.34
CA THR A 138 4.06 -19.94 5.88
C THR A 138 5.45 -20.32 5.40
N ASN A 139 5.50 -21.10 4.33
CA ASN A 139 6.73 -21.35 3.60
C ASN A 139 6.86 -20.38 2.42
N ILE A 140 7.97 -19.63 2.36
CA ILE A 140 8.28 -18.76 1.23
C ILE A 140 9.60 -19.21 0.62
N GLY A 141 9.57 -19.64 -0.63
CA GLY A 141 10.78 -20.03 -1.38
C GLY A 141 11.57 -21.17 -0.73
N GLY A 142 10.89 -22.08 -0.03
CA GLY A 142 11.50 -23.22 0.66
C GLY A 142 11.90 -22.93 2.10
N GLN A 143 11.69 -21.71 2.61
CA GLN A 143 11.99 -21.35 4.00
C GLN A 143 10.71 -21.07 4.80
N SER A 144 10.60 -21.68 5.97
CA SER A 144 9.51 -21.42 6.92
C SER A 144 9.66 -20.07 7.61
N PHE A 145 8.55 -19.35 7.73
CA PHE A 145 8.45 -18.07 8.41
C PHE A 145 7.31 -18.08 9.44
N LYS A 146 7.65 -17.67 10.67
CA LYS A 146 6.71 -17.32 11.74
C LYS A 146 6.61 -15.79 11.80
N ILE A 147 5.55 -15.23 11.22
CA ILE A 147 5.42 -13.80 10.93
C ILE A 147 4.46 -13.17 11.93
N ALA A 148 4.92 -12.22 12.75
CA ALA A 148 4.03 -11.54 13.69
C ALA A 148 3.01 -10.65 12.95
N LYS A 149 1.72 -10.85 13.20
CA LYS A 149 0.60 -10.09 12.62
C LYS A 149 0.74 -8.59 12.86
N ASN A 150 1.30 -8.21 14.01
CA ASN A 150 1.54 -6.81 14.40
C ASN A 150 2.52 -6.05 13.48
N LEU A 151 3.31 -6.73 12.64
CA LEU A 151 4.17 -6.09 11.64
C LEU A 151 3.37 -5.33 10.59
N PHE A 152 2.12 -5.75 10.36
CA PHE A 152 1.21 -5.19 9.36
C PHE A 152 0.26 -4.12 9.90
N ARG A 153 0.48 -3.64 11.13
CA ARG A 153 -0.41 -2.68 11.82
C ARG A 153 -0.55 -1.31 11.15
N ARG A 154 0.29 -0.97 10.16
CA ARG A 154 0.24 0.32 9.48
C ARG A 154 -0.92 0.33 8.48
N GLU A 155 -1.62 1.46 8.41
CA GLU A 155 -2.65 1.66 7.39
C GLU A 155 -2.05 1.38 5.99
N GLY A 156 -2.71 0.54 5.21
CA GLY A 156 -2.26 0.12 3.88
C GLY A 156 -1.43 -1.17 3.84
N ASP A 157 -0.92 -1.67 4.97
CA ASP A 157 -0.28 -3.00 5.05
C ASP A 157 -1.25 -4.11 5.49
N SER A 158 -2.51 -3.76 5.78
CA SER A 158 -3.63 -4.68 6.00
C SER A 158 -4.91 -4.18 5.31
N PRO A 159 -5.79 -5.08 4.81
CA PRO A 159 -5.60 -6.53 4.73
C PRO A 159 -4.56 -6.89 3.65
N ASN A 160 -3.59 -7.70 4.04
CA ASN A 160 -2.52 -8.21 3.17
C ASN A 160 -2.80 -9.63 2.69
N TYR A 161 -1.88 -10.16 1.88
CA TYR A 161 -1.96 -11.53 1.36
C TYR A 161 -2.18 -12.58 2.47
N PHE A 162 -1.45 -12.49 3.58
CA PHE A 162 -1.50 -13.50 4.64
C PHE A 162 -2.83 -13.49 5.38
N GLU A 163 -3.34 -12.30 5.68
CA GLU A 163 -4.64 -12.12 6.32
C GLU A 163 -5.78 -12.66 5.45
N ILE A 164 -5.76 -12.34 4.15
CA ILE A 164 -6.76 -12.80 3.19
C ILE A 164 -6.68 -14.32 3.03
N TYR A 165 -5.48 -14.86 2.84
CA TYR A 165 -5.27 -16.29 2.68
C TYR A 165 -5.74 -17.06 3.92
N ALA A 166 -5.36 -16.61 5.11
CA ALA A 166 -5.78 -17.24 6.36
C ALA A 166 -7.32 -17.23 6.51
N ALA A 167 -7.97 -16.09 6.23
CA ALA A 167 -9.42 -15.99 6.28
C ALA A 167 -10.12 -16.97 5.32
N THR A 168 -9.66 -17.06 4.07
CA THR A 168 -10.24 -17.97 3.07
C THR A 168 -10.05 -19.44 3.46
N VAL A 169 -8.82 -19.83 3.84
CA VAL A 169 -8.55 -21.24 4.17
C VAL A 169 -9.35 -21.70 5.39
N TYR A 170 -9.49 -20.88 6.44
CA TYR A 170 -10.24 -21.31 7.61
C TYR A 170 -11.73 -21.45 7.35
N ILE A 171 -12.32 -20.54 6.58
CA ILE A 171 -13.75 -20.59 6.23
C ILE A 171 -14.02 -21.84 5.39
N ASP A 172 -13.23 -22.06 4.33
CA ASP A 172 -13.45 -23.16 3.40
C ASP A 172 -13.36 -24.53 4.09
N VAL A 173 -12.39 -24.73 4.99
CA VAL A 173 -12.21 -26.01 5.69
C VAL A 173 -13.35 -26.26 6.68
N GLU A 174 -13.74 -25.25 7.45
CA GLU A 174 -14.79 -25.39 8.44
C GLU A 174 -16.16 -25.65 7.79
N GLU A 175 -16.50 -24.89 6.75
CA GLU A 175 -17.75 -25.08 6.01
C GLU A 175 -17.81 -26.44 5.30
N LEU A 176 -16.70 -26.91 4.73
CA LEU A 176 -16.63 -28.23 4.09
C LEU A 176 -16.88 -29.37 5.09
N ILE A 177 -16.27 -29.31 6.26
CA ILE A 177 -16.43 -30.36 7.29
C ILE A 177 -17.89 -30.41 7.75
N ILE A 178 -18.49 -29.26 8.02
CA ILE A 178 -19.87 -29.15 8.51
C ILE A 178 -20.86 -29.61 7.42
N SER A 179 -20.75 -29.07 6.21
CA SER A 179 -21.72 -29.31 5.12
C SER A 179 -21.71 -30.75 4.61
N LYS A 180 -20.54 -31.40 4.58
CA LYS A 180 -20.36 -32.75 4.01
C LYS A 180 -20.37 -33.86 5.06
N LYS A 181 -20.51 -33.54 6.36
CA LYS A 181 -20.42 -34.50 7.48
C LYS A 181 -19.22 -35.43 7.34
N LEU A 182 -18.07 -34.88 6.94
CA LEU A 182 -16.89 -35.69 6.64
C LEU A 182 -16.40 -36.35 7.93
N LEU A 183 -16.08 -37.65 7.84
CA LEU A 183 -15.48 -38.36 8.96
C LEU A 183 -14.08 -37.82 9.28
N ARG A 184 -13.38 -37.21 8.31
CA ARG A 184 -12.04 -36.65 8.45
C ARG A 184 -11.94 -35.32 7.73
N PRO A 185 -11.13 -34.36 8.22
CA PRO A 185 -10.76 -33.18 7.45
C PRO A 185 -10.15 -33.59 6.10
N PRO A 186 -10.41 -32.85 5.02
CA PRO A 186 -9.72 -33.05 3.76
C PRO A 186 -8.20 -32.94 3.95
N PRO A 187 -7.38 -33.64 3.14
CA PRO A 187 -5.95 -33.41 3.11
C PRO A 187 -5.66 -31.97 2.69
N HIS A 188 -4.92 -31.22 3.52
CA HIS A 188 -4.49 -29.86 3.23
C HIS A 188 -2.97 -29.80 3.24
N SER A 189 -2.41 -29.25 2.17
CA SER A 189 -0.98 -28.96 2.12
C SER A 189 -0.69 -27.70 2.93
N ALA A 190 0.47 -27.68 3.58
CA ALA A 190 0.91 -26.47 4.26
C ALA A 190 1.12 -25.31 3.25
N PRO A 191 0.87 -24.05 3.64
CA PRO A 191 0.98 -22.91 2.74
C PRO A 191 2.38 -22.76 2.17
N TYR A 192 2.49 -22.78 0.83
CA TYR A 192 3.73 -22.56 0.10
C TYR A 192 3.60 -21.41 -0.90
N ILE A 193 4.55 -20.49 -0.83
CA ILE A 193 4.61 -19.29 -1.65
C ILE A 193 5.89 -19.34 -2.50
N PRO A 194 5.80 -19.44 -3.84
CA PRO A 194 6.95 -19.55 -4.74
C PRO A 194 7.58 -18.17 -5.01
N ARG A 195 7.98 -17.46 -3.95
CA ARG A 195 8.68 -16.16 -4.00
C ARG A 195 10.05 -16.26 -3.34
N SER A 196 10.88 -15.23 -3.49
CA SER A 196 12.22 -15.21 -2.89
C SER A 196 12.13 -15.03 -1.38
N SER A 197 12.68 -15.98 -0.63
CA SER A 197 12.81 -15.89 0.84
C SER A 197 13.74 -14.75 1.27
N GLU A 198 14.76 -14.44 0.47
CA GLU A 198 15.72 -13.36 0.74
C GLU A 198 15.04 -11.99 0.68
N TYR A 199 14.29 -11.71 -0.39
CA TYR A 199 13.54 -10.46 -0.48
C TYR A 199 12.45 -10.37 0.59
N PHE A 200 11.83 -11.49 0.96
CA PHE A 200 10.84 -11.47 2.03
C PHE A 200 11.46 -11.11 3.39
N LYS A 201 12.67 -11.60 3.71
CA LYS A 201 13.40 -11.16 4.92
C LYS A 201 13.67 -9.66 4.93
N ASP A 202 14.04 -9.08 3.78
CA ASP A 202 14.22 -7.64 3.66
C ASP A 202 12.89 -6.90 3.91
N LEU A 203 11.76 -7.40 3.38
CA LEU A 203 10.45 -6.84 3.66
C LEU A 203 10.12 -6.86 5.17
N LEU A 204 10.33 -7.99 5.85
CA LEU A 204 10.12 -8.09 7.30
C LEU A 204 10.99 -7.10 8.08
N THR A 205 12.24 -6.93 7.68
CA THR A 205 13.18 -5.97 8.26
C THR A 205 12.66 -4.53 8.12
N LEU A 206 12.17 -4.16 6.93
CA LEU A 206 11.60 -2.83 6.65
C LEU A 206 10.25 -2.60 7.35
N LEU A 207 9.41 -3.63 7.48
CA LEU A 207 8.16 -3.58 8.24
C LEU A 207 8.43 -3.35 9.72
N GLY A 208 9.44 -4.03 10.28
CA GLY A 208 9.95 -3.83 11.63
C GLY A 208 10.47 -2.42 11.90
N GLY A 209 10.73 -1.64 10.85
CA GLY A 209 11.14 -0.23 10.93
C GLY A 209 12.65 -0.01 10.80
N ALA A 210 13.43 -1.06 10.52
CA ALA A 210 14.85 -0.91 10.22
C ALA A 210 15.05 -0.31 8.82
N SER A 211 16.18 0.37 8.63
CA SER A 211 16.64 0.84 7.33
C SER A 211 17.58 -0.18 6.70
N ILE A 212 17.45 -0.37 5.40
CA ILE A 212 18.36 -1.20 4.59
C ILE A 212 18.96 -0.30 3.53
N ASP A 213 20.24 -0.47 3.24
CA ASP A 213 20.86 0.17 2.09
C ASP A 213 20.40 -0.55 0.80
N LEU A 214 19.85 0.21 -0.14
CA LEU A 214 19.15 -0.33 -1.30
C LEU A 214 19.56 0.42 -2.57
N ASP A 215 20.19 -0.31 -3.48
CA ASP A 215 20.32 0.12 -4.86
C ASP A 215 18.96 0.12 -5.59
N ASP A 216 18.95 0.65 -6.81
CA ASP A 216 17.72 0.83 -7.59
C ASP A 216 17.13 -0.50 -8.06
N ASN A 217 17.96 -1.51 -8.32
CA ASN A 217 17.50 -2.81 -8.78
C ASN A 217 16.80 -3.56 -7.65
N LYS A 218 17.44 -3.63 -6.48
CA LYS A 218 16.89 -4.27 -5.28
C LYS A 218 15.64 -3.55 -4.80
N ARG A 219 15.64 -2.22 -4.80
CA ARG A 219 14.44 -1.42 -4.48
C ARG A 219 13.27 -1.75 -5.41
N ASN A 220 13.52 -1.82 -6.72
CA ASN A 220 12.49 -2.19 -7.70
C ASN A 220 11.99 -3.63 -7.51
N ALA A 221 12.86 -4.57 -7.13
CA ALA A 221 12.47 -5.94 -6.80
C ALA A 221 11.57 -5.98 -5.55
N LEU A 222 11.95 -5.27 -4.48
CA LEU A 222 11.16 -5.19 -3.26
C LEU A 222 9.78 -4.53 -3.47
N ILE A 223 9.68 -3.52 -4.32
CA ILE A 223 8.39 -2.92 -4.72
C ILE A 223 7.49 -3.97 -5.37
N LYS A 224 8.03 -4.86 -6.20
CA LYS A 224 7.25 -5.96 -6.81
C LYS A 224 6.78 -6.97 -5.77
N GLU A 225 7.63 -7.31 -4.79
CA GLU A 225 7.22 -8.17 -3.68
C GLU A 225 6.13 -7.49 -2.82
N CYS A 226 6.25 -6.19 -2.52
CA CYS A 226 5.22 -5.45 -1.77
C CYS A 226 3.86 -5.55 -2.46
N ARG A 227 3.81 -5.43 -3.79
CA ARG A 227 2.57 -5.60 -4.57
C ARG A 227 1.99 -6.99 -4.46
N TYR A 228 2.83 -8.03 -4.52
CA TYR A 228 2.39 -9.42 -4.37
C TYR A 228 1.76 -9.66 -2.99
N TYR A 229 2.45 -9.23 -1.93
CA TYR A 229 1.98 -9.38 -0.55
C TYR A 229 0.92 -8.35 -0.14
N ARG A 230 0.59 -7.39 -1.02
CA ARG A 230 -0.33 -6.27 -0.77
C ARG A 230 0.09 -5.36 0.41
N LEU A 231 1.38 -5.09 0.52
CA LEU A 231 1.97 -4.18 1.51
C LEU A 231 2.02 -2.75 0.92
N LEU A 232 0.86 -2.11 0.80
CA LEU A 232 0.72 -0.85 0.05
C LEU A 232 1.42 0.32 0.75
N ASN A 233 1.48 0.32 2.08
CA ASN A 233 2.21 1.35 2.82
C ASN A 233 3.71 1.21 2.58
N LEU A 234 4.23 -0.02 2.70
CA LEU A 234 5.63 -0.30 2.47
C LEU A 234 6.05 -0.02 1.03
N GLU A 235 5.20 -0.35 0.05
CA GLU A 235 5.42 0.01 -1.35
C GLU A 235 5.68 1.52 -1.48
N GLN A 236 4.82 2.35 -0.90
CA GLN A 236 4.94 3.80 -0.96
C GLN A 236 6.20 4.33 -0.25
N ARG A 237 6.68 3.65 0.81
CA ARG A 237 7.93 4.02 1.52
C ARG A 237 9.16 3.73 0.68
N LEU A 238 9.11 2.69 -0.14
CA LEU A 238 10.21 2.30 -1.02
C LEU A 238 10.30 3.20 -2.26
N ILE A 239 9.20 3.81 -2.71
CA ILE A 239 9.20 4.75 -3.83
C ILE A 239 10.06 5.97 -3.51
N LYS A 240 11.02 6.26 -4.40
CA LYS A 240 11.86 7.45 -4.28
C LYS A 240 11.01 8.70 -4.44
N SER A 241 11.13 9.61 -3.47
CA SER A 241 10.45 10.89 -3.47
C SER A 241 11.30 11.93 -2.78
N HIS A 242 11.10 13.20 -3.15
CA HIS A 242 11.75 14.34 -2.53
C HIS A 242 10.71 15.39 -2.16
N ILE A 243 10.66 15.78 -0.89
CA ILE A 243 9.77 16.84 -0.40
C ILE A 243 10.63 18.06 -0.13
N SER A 244 10.22 19.21 -0.66
CA SER A 244 10.89 20.49 -0.46
C SER A 244 9.91 21.61 -0.20
N TYR A 245 10.39 22.70 0.40
CA TYR A 245 9.61 23.93 0.55
C TYR A 245 10.09 24.96 -0.46
N ASN A 246 9.17 25.49 -1.26
CA ASN A 246 9.46 26.56 -2.21
C ASN A 246 9.29 27.93 -1.52
N PRO A 247 10.37 28.71 -1.32
CA PRO A 247 10.29 29.98 -0.59
C PRO A 247 9.59 31.10 -1.37
N ILE A 248 9.49 30.99 -2.71
CA ILE A 248 8.87 32.01 -3.56
C ILE A 248 7.35 31.84 -3.54
N THR A 249 6.87 30.61 -3.76
CA THR A 249 5.42 30.31 -3.73
C THR A 249 4.90 30.06 -2.33
N ARG A 250 5.80 29.89 -1.34
CA ARG A 250 5.52 29.58 0.07
C ARG A 250 4.73 28.27 0.25
N LYS A 251 5.00 27.28 -0.59
CA LYS A 251 4.29 25.99 -0.60
C LYS A 251 5.26 24.82 -0.52
N GLU A 252 4.81 23.74 0.11
CA GLU A 252 5.49 22.45 0.04
C GLU A 252 5.24 21.80 -1.33
N GLU A 253 6.31 21.21 -1.87
CA GLU A 253 6.33 20.51 -3.13
C GLU A 253 6.77 19.07 -2.90
N ILE A 254 6.26 18.15 -3.71
CA ILE A 254 6.68 16.75 -3.73
C ILE A 254 7.08 16.34 -5.14
N CYS A 255 8.28 15.77 -5.26
CA CYS A 255 8.84 15.30 -6.53
C CYS A 255 8.87 13.77 -6.58
N LEU A 256 8.25 13.17 -7.59
CA LEU A 256 8.27 11.71 -7.87
C LEU A 256 8.38 11.42 -9.37
N LEU A 257 8.70 10.18 -9.74
CA LEU A 257 8.60 9.73 -11.13
C LEU A 257 7.12 9.59 -11.54
N LEU A 258 6.77 9.98 -12.77
CA LEU A 258 5.42 9.81 -13.33
C LEU A 258 4.94 8.36 -13.20
N LYS A 259 5.86 7.41 -13.38
CA LYS A 259 5.54 5.97 -13.33
C LYS A 259 5.16 5.46 -11.93
N ASP A 260 5.53 6.19 -10.88
CA ASP A 260 5.33 5.80 -9.48
C ASP A 260 4.12 6.52 -8.84
N LEU A 261 3.49 7.43 -9.57
CA LEU A 261 2.27 8.09 -9.12
C LEU A 261 1.06 7.15 -9.14
N SER A 262 0.13 7.43 -8.24
CA SER A 262 -1.15 6.70 -8.13
C SER A 262 -2.32 7.67 -8.23
N LYS A 263 -3.36 7.29 -8.98
CA LYS A 263 -4.58 8.10 -9.15
C LYS A 263 -5.21 8.53 -7.82
N LYS A 264 -5.15 7.66 -6.80
CA LYS A 264 -5.70 7.90 -5.46
C LYS A 264 -5.06 9.08 -4.72
N GLY A 265 -3.83 9.43 -5.09
CA GLY A 265 -3.10 10.53 -4.45
C GLY A 265 -3.29 11.89 -5.12
N ILE A 266 -3.95 11.93 -6.30
CA ILE A 266 -4.09 13.15 -7.09
C ILE A 266 -5.24 13.99 -6.54
N THR A 267 -4.96 15.26 -6.26
CA THR A 267 -5.94 16.23 -5.77
C THR A 267 -5.77 17.55 -6.47
N PHE A 268 -6.88 18.17 -6.89
CA PHE A 268 -6.88 19.56 -7.32
C PHE A 268 -7.22 20.44 -6.11
N PRO A 269 -6.51 21.55 -5.89
CA PRO A 269 -6.93 22.53 -4.90
C PRO A 269 -8.35 22.99 -5.26
N ALA A 270 -9.28 22.89 -4.31
CA ALA A 270 -10.62 23.42 -4.48
C ALA A 270 -10.49 24.92 -4.78
N SER A 271 -11.19 25.40 -5.81
CA SER A 271 -11.34 26.83 -6.05
C SER A 271 -12.08 27.43 -4.85
N SER A 272 -11.32 27.98 -3.91
CA SER A 272 -11.75 28.71 -2.71
C SER A 272 -12.95 28.14 -1.93
N ALA A 273 -12.67 27.36 -0.89
CA ALA A 273 -13.26 27.64 0.41
C ALA A 273 -12.07 28.03 1.31
N PHE A 274 -11.95 29.32 1.59
CA PHE A 274 -11.00 29.81 2.59
C PHE A 274 -11.39 29.18 3.94
N SER A 275 -10.70 28.12 4.36
CA SER A 275 -10.72 27.72 5.76
C SER A 275 -9.94 28.79 6.51
N THR A 276 -10.67 29.56 7.31
CA THR A 276 -10.16 30.38 8.40
C THR A 276 -8.97 29.71 9.06
N SER A 277 -7.86 30.43 9.12
CA SER A 277 -6.71 30.04 9.94
C SER A 277 -7.16 29.74 11.37
N PRO A 278 -6.63 28.70 12.04
CA PRO A 278 -6.83 28.58 13.47
C PRO A 278 -6.16 29.77 14.15
N TYR A 279 -6.98 30.61 14.77
CA TYR A 279 -6.57 31.50 15.84
C TYR A 279 -5.83 30.66 16.89
N PHE A 280 -4.68 31.16 17.35
CA PHE A 280 -4.12 30.75 18.63
C PHE A 280 -5.13 31.19 19.71
N GLU A 281 -5.83 30.24 20.32
CA GLU A 281 -6.44 30.47 21.62
C GLU A 281 -5.34 30.31 22.66
N ASP A 282 -4.83 31.44 23.15
CA ASP A 282 -4.13 31.48 24.44
C ASP A 282 -5.18 31.41 25.54
N ASP A 283 -5.18 30.29 26.26
CA ASP A 283 -5.80 30.14 27.57
C ASP A 283 -5.23 31.20 28.52
N PHE A 284 -6.08 32.11 29.00
CA PHE A 284 -5.79 32.87 30.22
C PHE A 284 -6.89 32.69 31.27
N CYS A 285 -6.49 32.04 32.36
CA CYS A 285 -7.16 32.08 33.64
C CYS A 285 -7.28 33.52 34.16
N SER A 286 -8.45 33.83 34.71
CA SER A 286 -8.77 35.08 35.38
C SER A 286 -8.02 35.23 36.71
N ILE A 287 -7.34 36.37 36.94
CA ILE A 287 -7.20 37.00 38.27
C ILE A 287 -7.19 38.53 38.11
N ASN A 288 -7.91 39.18 39.03
CA ASN A 288 -8.17 40.62 39.17
C ASN A 288 -6.95 41.45 39.65
N GLU A 289 -7.01 42.75 39.32
CA GLU A 289 -6.52 43.95 40.03
C GLU A 289 -5.07 44.02 40.55
N CYS A 290 -4.29 45.00 40.06
CA CYS A 290 -4.01 46.27 40.79
C CYS A 290 -2.98 47.19 40.10
N ASP A 291 -3.10 48.47 40.44
CA ASP A 291 -2.41 49.72 40.08
C ASP A 291 -0.88 49.74 39.84
N SER A 292 -0.42 50.62 38.92
CA SER A 292 0.51 51.76 39.19
C SER A 292 1.32 52.29 37.98
N LEU A 293 1.02 53.54 37.58
CA LEU A 293 1.86 54.69 37.15
C LEU A 293 3.23 54.56 36.42
N SER A 294 3.24 55.17 35.21
CA SER A 294 4.20 56.16 34.65
C SER A 294 5.53 55.71 34.00
N LYS A 295 5.68 55.97 32.69
CA LYS A 295 6.42 57.12 32.11
C LYS A 295 6.56 57.05 30.57
N THR A 296 6.41 58.22 29.99
CA THR A 296 6.34 58.64 28.59
C THR A 296 7.67 58.56 27.83
N ARG A 297 7.67 58.20 26.53
CA ARG A 297 8.40 58.95 25.47
C ARG A 297 8.03 58.58 24.00
N GLU A 298 7.47 59.58 23.29
CA GLU A 298 7.59 60.03 21.87
C GLU A 298 7.35 59.03 20.69
N GLN A 299 6.17 59.05 20.00
CA GLN A 299 5.74 59.79 18.77
C GLN A 299 6.01 59.07 17.41
N PRO A 300 5.22 59.25 16.32
CA PRO A 300 3.89 59.85 16.15
C PRO A 300 2.85 58.99 15.37
N ALA A 301 1.67 59.58 15.17
CA ALA A 301 0.39 59.02 14.75
C ALA A 301 0.31 58.23 13.42
N ASN A 302 -0.44 57.12 13.49
CA ASN A 302 -0.98 56.38 12.35
C ASN A 302 -1.95 57.24 11.53
N LYS A 303 -1.50 57.75 10.38
CA LYS A 303 -2.41 58.17 9.31
C LYS A 303 -2.78 56.96 8.47
N LYS A 304 -4.09 56.69 8.45
CA LYS A 304 -4.80 55.73 7.60
C LYS A 304 -4.22 55.71 6.18
N VAL A 305 -3.62 54.60 5.78
CA VAL A 305 -3.46 54.28 4.36
C VAL A 305 -4.72 53.54 3.94
N LYS A 306 -5.46 54.21 3.05
CA LYS A 306 -6.66 53.75 2.36
C LYS A 306 -6.41 52.34 1.82
N LEU A 307 -7.16 51.36 2.33
CA LEU A 307 -7.25 50.03 1.75
C LEU A 307 -8.03 50.19 0.44
N ASP A 308 -7.33 50.13 -0.69
CA ASP A 308 -7.99 50.08 -1.99
C ASP A 308 -8.65 48.70 -2.11
N MET A 309 -9.93 48.68 -1.77
CA MET A 309 -10.87 47.62 -2.11
C MET A 309 -11.24 47.80 -3.58
N THR A 310 -10.45 47.20 -4.46
CA THR A 310 -10.81 46.98 -5.85
C THR A 310 -10.37 45.58 -6.27
N GLU A 311 -11.39 44.73 -6.45
CA GLU A 311 -11.46 43.65 -7.43
C GLU A 311 -10.19 42.82 -7.67
N LYS A 312 -10.06 41.66 -7.02
CA LYS A 312 -9.10 40.63 -7.46
C LYS A 312 -9.82 39.52 -8.19
N TYR A 313 -9.82 39.64 -9.51
CA TYR A 313 -9.92 38.51 -10.44
C TYR A 313 -9.06 37.35 -9.94
N ASN A 314 -9.64 36.17 -9.81
CA ASN A 314 -8.95 34.95 -9.38
C ASN A 314 -8.13 34.40 -10.57
N ASP A 315 -7.12 35.16 -11.00
CA ASP A 315 -6.39 34.96 -12.26
C ASP A 315 -5.28 33.89 -12.18
N SER A 316 -5.13 33.24 -11.03
CA SER A 316 -4.04 32.30 -10.76
C SER A 316 -4.32 30.89 -11.26
N TRP A 317 -3.35 30.30 -11.96
CA TRP A 317 -3.37 28.88 -12.33
C TRP A 317 -3.40 27.97 -11.09
N ASN A 318 -4.27 26.97 -11.11
CA ASN A 318 -4.34 25.95 -10.05
C ASN A 318 -3.32 24.85 -10.30
N MET A 319 -2.35 24.70 -9.40
CA MET A 319 -1.35 23.64 -9.47
C MET A 319 -1.93 22.32 -8.99
N LEU A 320 -1.63 21.24 -9.71
CA LEU A 320 -1.96 19.90 -9.27
C LEU A 320 -1.20 19.53 -7.99
N CYS A 321 -1.91 18.94 -7.03
CA CYS A 321 -1.31 18.45 -5.80
C CYS A 321 -1.33 16.91 -5.72
N TYR A 322 -0.40 16.37 -4.95
CA TYR A 322 -0.26 14.94 -4.71
C TYR A 322 -0.03 14.62 -3.24
N LYS A 323 -0.63 13.53 -2.78
CA LYS A 323 -0.46 12.92 -1.47
C LYS A 323 -0.11 11.44 -1.68
N ARG A 324 1.02 10.96 -1.17
CA ARG A 324 1.32 9.52 -1.22
C ARG A 324 0.27 8.76 -0.42
N PRO A 325 -0.46 7.80 -1.03
CA PRO A 325 -1.44 6.99 -0.33
C PRO A 325 -0.83 6.35 0.92
N PHE A 326 -1.60 6.28 2.02
CA PHE A 326 -1.22 5.63 3.28
C PHE A 326 -0.04 6.25 4.06
N LEU A 327 0.72 7.20 3.50
CA LEU A 327 1.89 7.80 4.14
C LEU A 327 1.72 9.25 4.53
N ASP A 328 1.35 10.08 3.56
CA ASP A 328 1.28 11.51 3.79
C ASP A 328 -0.01 11.82 4.56
N LYS A 329 -0.04 12.94 5.30
CA LYS A 329 -1.27 13.44 5.95
C LYS A 329 -2.03 14.40 5.05
N HIS A 330 -1.32 15.25 4.33
CA HIS A 330 -1.85 16.30 3.45
C HIS A 330 -1.18 16.32 2.08
N PRO A 331 -1.88 16.78 1.01
CA PRO A 331 -1.31 16.91 -0.32
C PRO A 331 -0.35 18.10 -0.45
N ARG A 332 0.61 17.98 -1.38
CA ARG A 332 1.64 18.98 -1.72
C ARG A 332 1.61 19.28 -3.20
N GLU A 333 2.14 20.42 -3.65
CA GLU A 333 2.23 20.69 -5.09
C GLU A 333 3.10 19.61 -5.78
N LEU A 334 2.56 18.99 -6.82
CA LEU A 334 3.21 17.88 -7.50
C LEU A 334 4.21 18.40 -8.54
N ILE A 335 5.45 17.93 -8.42
CA ILE A 335 6.42 17.89 -9.51
C ILE A 335 6.56 16.43 -9.93
N PHE A 336 6.29 16.12 -11.18
CA PHE A 336 6.47 14.76 -11.70
C PHE A 336 7.61 14.72 -12.72
N GLN A 337 8.40 13.65 -12.64
CA GLN A 337 9.53 13.42 -13.50
C GLN A 337 9.19 12.43 -14.62
N ILE A 338 9.53 12.79 -15.85
CA ILE A 338 9.58 11.87 -16.99
C ILE A 338 11.05 11.56 -17.28
N ASN A 339 11.40 10.28 -17.27
CA ASN A 339 12.75 9.77 -17.52
C ASN A 339 12.73 8.82 -18.72
N SER A 340 12.34 9.35 -19.87
CA SER A 340 12.29 8.67 -21.16
C SER A 340 12.43 9.72 -22.27
N THR A 341 12.61 9.24 -23.50
CA THR A 341 12.63 10.07 -24.71
C THR A 341 11.25 10.28 -25.32
N ASP A 342 10.18 9.89 -24.62
CA ASP A 342 8.79 10.02 -25.07
C ASP A 342 8.25 11.46 -24.95
N CYS A 343 9.12 12.42 -24.62
CA CYS A 343 8.73 13.79 -24.34
C CYS A 343 9.56 14.74 -25.19
N THR A 344 8.89 15.60 -25.95
CA THR A 344 9.54 16.53 -26.87
C THR A 344 8.96 17.93 -26.71
N ILE A 345 9.81 18.94 -26.52
CA ILE A 345 9.38 20.34 -26.54
C ILE A 345 9.41 20.83 -27.98
N ILE A 346 8.32 21.45 -28.41
CA ILE A 346 8.15 22.05 -29.73
C ILE A 346 8.00 23.56 -29.53
N LEU A 347 8.94 24.32 -30.11
CA LEU A 347 8.90 25.78 -30.10
C LEU A 347 8.55 26.25 -31.51
N ASN A 348 7.44 26.96 -31.66
CA ASN A 348 7.05 27.61 -32.91
C ASN A 348 7.58 29.06 -32.89
N LYS A 349 8.50 29.40 -33.80
CA LYS A 349 9.11 30.74 -33.85
C LYS A 349 8.20 31.77 -34.51
N GLU A 350 7.23 31.34 -35.32
CA GLU A 350 6.29 32.23 -35.99
C GLU A 350 5.19 32.70 -35.02
N SER A 351 4.54 31.76 -34.32
CA SER A 351 3.50 32.09 -33.33
C SER A 351 4.05 32.38 -31.93
N GLN A 352 5.35 32.16 -31.70
CA GLN A 352 6.01 32.25 -30.38
C GLN A 352 5.36 31.31 -29.33
N SER A 353 4.71 30.24 -29.79
CA SER A 353 4.06 29.26 -28.92
C SER A 353 5.01 28.11 -28.56
N ILE A 354 4.76 27.51 -27.40
CA ILE A 354 5.56 26.42 -26.86
C ILE A 354 4.62 25.30 -26.45
N HIS A 355 4.87 24.13 -26.99
CA HIS A 355 4.12 22.93 -26.70
C HIS A 355 5.06 21.81 -26.27
N VAL A 356 4.53 20.84 -25.55
CA VAL A 356 5.21 19.59 -25.26
C VAL A 356 4.37 18.45 -25.83
N ASP A 357 5.01 17.60 -26.62
CA ASP A 357 4.47 16.36 -27.13
C ASP A 357 4.87 15.23 -26.18
N ILE A 358 3.88 14.52 -25.64
CA ILE A 358 4.08 13.30 -24.84
C ILE A 358 3.53 12.13 -25.65
N THR A 359 4.37 11.11 -25.87
CA THR A 359 4.05 9.93 -26.69
C THR A 359 4.34 8.62 -25.94
N GLY A 360 4.29 7.47 -26.64
CA GLY A 360 4.72 6.18 -26.10
C GLY A 360 4.08 5.75 -24.77
N GLU A 361 4.89 5.14 -23.90
CA GLU A 361 4.45 4.66 -22.58
C GLU A 361 4.09 5.83 -21.65
N SER A 362 4.82 6.94 -21.77
CA SER A 362 4.60 8.15 -20.96
C SER A 362 3.22 8.75 -21.23
N ALA A 363 2.76 8.79 -22.48
CA ALA A 363 1.43 9.25 -22.86
C ALA A 363 0.32 8.39 -22.23
N TYR A 364 0.44 7.06 -22.35
CA TYR A 364 -0.52 6.14 -21.75
C TYR A 364 -0.62 6.33 -20.23
N LYS A 365 0.52 6.49 -19.55
CA LYS A 365 0.56 6.69 -18.11
C LYS A 365 0.03 8.05 -17.69
N PHE A 366 0.36 9.09 -18.46
CA PHE A 366 -0.13 10.45 -18.25
C PHE A 366 -1.66 10.51 -18.38
N GLU A 367 -2.23 9.91 -19.43
CA GLU A 367 -3.69 9.82 -19.58
C GLU A 367 -4.33 9.02 -18.47
N ALA A 368 -3.77 7.85 -18.13
CA ALA A 368 -4.30 7.04 -17.05
C ALA A 368 -4.35 7.83 -15.74
N LEU A 369 -3.33 8.61 -15.42
CA LEU A 369 -3.26 9.38 -14.18
C LEU A 369 -4.17 10.60 -14.17
N PHE A 370 -4.14 11.42 -15.23
CA PHE A 370 -4.75 12.75 -15.20
C PHE A 370 -6.08 12.85 -15.97
N GLY A 371 -6.35 11.94 -16.90
CA GLY A 371 -7.46 12.04 -17.85
C GLY A 371 -8.85 12.10 -17.20
N SER A 372 -9.06 11.43 -16.07
CA SER A 372 -10.34 11.41 -15.35
C SER A 372 -10.43 12.37 -14.16
N HIS A 373 -9.32 13.03 -13.79
CA HIS A 373 -9.25 13.82 -12.56
C HIS A 373 -9.35 15.33 -12.79
N LEU A 374 -9.26 15.77 -14.05
CA LEU A 374 -9.37 17.17 -14.41
C LEU A 374 -10.72 17.75 -13.96
N PRO A 375 -10.74 18.89 -13.22
CA PRO A 375 -11.95 19.42 -12.62
C PRO A 375 -12.96 19.87 -13.68
N ASN A 376 -14.24 19.51 -13.50
CA ASN A 376 -15.32 19.98 -14.37
C ASN A 376 -15.50 21.50 -14.18
N THR A 377 -15.53 22.26 -15.28
CA THR A 377 -15.85 23.70 -15.24
C THR A 377 -17.25 23.97 -15.80
N PRO A 378 -17.90 25.12 -15.46
CA PRO A 378 -19.22 25.50 -16.01
C PRO A 378 -19.24 25.59 -17.54
N SER A 379 -18.09 25.89 -18.15
CA SER A 379 -17.83 25.93 -19.59
C SER A 379 -17.56 24.55 -20.23
N GLY A 380 -17.70 23.45 -19.46
CA GLY A 380 -17.34 22.09 -19.87
C GLY A 380 -16.04 21.62 -19.23
N ALA A 381 -15.86 20.30 -19.10
CA ALA A 381 -14.63 19.74 -18.51
C ALA A 381 -13.41 19.96 -19.44
N PRO A 382 -12.23 20.37 -18.93
CA PRO A 382 -10.96 20.08 -19.59
C PRO A 382 -10.90 18.57 -19.81
N LYS A 383 -11.17 18.11 -21.01
CA LYS A 383 -10.90 16.72 -21.36
C LYS A 383 -9.49 16.70 -21.89
N LEU A 384 -8.63 15.89 -21.28
CA LEU A 384 -7.28 15.65 -21.81
C LEU A 384 -7.32 15.22 -23.29
N LYS A 385 -8.43 14.60 -23.71
CA LYS A 385 -8.74 14.29 -25.12
C LYS A 385 -8.72 15.48 -26.08
N ASN A 386 -8.96 16.70 -25.61
CA ASN A 386 -8.89 17.91 -26.44
C ASN A 386 -7.45 18.20 -26.88
N TYR A 387 -6.48 17.66 -26.17
CA TYR A 387 -5.05 17.77 -26.46
C TYR A 387 -4.50 16.49 -27.08
N GLN A 388 -5.38 15.54 -27.42
CA GLN A 388 -5.00 14.28 -28.04
C GLN A 388 -4.97 14.44 -29.56
N TYR A 389 -3.81 14.14 -30.15
CA TYR A 389 -3.60 14.19 -31.58
C TYR A 389 -3.27 12.81 -32.12
N ARG A 390 -3.74 12.55 -33.34
CA ARG A 390 -3.37 11.38 -34.13
C ARG A 390 -2.78 11.89 -35.42
N PHE A 391 -1.48 11.76 -35.58
CA PHE A 391 -0.84 12.08 -36.84
C PHE A 391 -1.15 10.97 -37.86
N PRO A 392 -1.40 11.30 -39.14
CA PRO A 392 -1.47 10.30 -40.19
C PRO A 392 -0.13 9.58 -40.23
N SER A 393 -0.08 8.32 -39.82
CA SER A 393 1.14 7.52 -39.92
C SER A 393 1.47 7.33 -41.40
N ASP A 394 2.75 7.49 -41.77
CA ASP A 394 3.28 6.92 -43.01
C ASP A 394 2.81 5.46 -43.09
N SER A 395 2.36 5.08 -44.28
CA SER A 395 1.46 3.96 -44.63
C SER A 395 1.96 2.54 -44.32
N THR A 396 2.82 2.33 -43.33
CA THR A 396 3.48 1.05 -43.03
C THR A 396 3.50 0.64 -41.54
N GLN A 397 3.01 1.46 -40.61
CA GLN A 397 2.96 1.07 -39.18
C GLN A 397 1.55 0.64 -38.74
N THR A 398 1.45 -0.59 -38.25
CA THR A 398 0.21 -1.22 -37.72
C THR A 398 -0.24 -0.68 -36.35
N LYS A 399 0.42 0.34 -35.79
CA LYS A 399 0.12 0.88 -34.46
C LYS A 399 0.03 2.41 -34.52
N ILE A 400 -1.18 2.93 -34.40
CA ILE A 400 -1.43 4.38 -34.29
C ILE A 400 -0.86 4.86 -32.96
N GLU A 401 0.18 5.68 -32.99
CA GLU A 401 0.74 6.30 -31.79
C GLU A 401 -0.16 7.43 -31.29
N THR A 402 -0.40 7.49 -29.98
CA THR A 402 -1.20 8.55 -29.36
C THR A 402 -0.27 9.67 -28.89
N HIS A 403 -0.56 10.89 -29.33
CA HIS A 403 0.19 12.09 -28.95
C HIS A 403 -0.65 12.97 -28.05
N TYR A 404 -0.05 13.49 -26.97
CA TYR A 404 -0.62 14.55 -26.16
C TYR A 404 0.20 15.82 -26.36
N LEU A 405 -0.34 16.75 -27.15
CA LEU A 405 0.29 18.05 -27.42
C LEU A 405 -0.29 19.08 -26.46
N LEU A 406 0.51 19.42 -25.45
CA LEU A 406 0.10 20.24 -24.31
C LEU A 406 0.80 21.59 -24.37
N PRO A 407 0.09 22.72 -24.15
CA PRO A 407 0.75 24.01 -23.96
C PRO A 407 1.77 23.94 -22.81
N ALA A 408 2.95 24.51 -23.03
CA ALA A 408 4.04 24.43 -22.07
C ALA A 408 4.64 25.81 -21.74
N CYS A 409 5.00 26.01 -20.48
CA CYS A 409 5.77 27.15 -20.01
C CYS A 409 7.16 26.67 -19.61
N ILE A 410 8.19 27.21 -20.26
CA ILE A 410 9.60 26.85 -20.01
C ILE A 410 10.45 28.02 -19.52
N TYR A 411 9.84 29.18 -19.26
CA TYR A 411 10.56 30.38 -18.81
C TYR A 411 11.22 30.23 -17.43
N LEU A 412 10.70 29.32 -16.59
CA LEU A 412 11.22 29.00 -15.25
C LEU A 412 12.14 27.78 -15.24
N CYS A 413 12.42 27.18 -16.41
CA CYS A 413 13.11 25.90 -16.51
C CYS A 413 14.62 26.05 -16.37
N ASP A 414 15.24 25.26 -15.49
CA ASP A 414 16.68 24.94 -15.56
C ASP A 414 16.90 24.01 -16.75
N LEU A 415 17.15 24.60 -17.93
CA LEU A 415 17.22 23.90 -19.21
C LEU A 415 18.67 23.67 -19.64
N ASP A 416 19.00 22.41 -19.90
CA ASP A 416 20.25 21.98 -20.53
C ASP A 416 19.93 21.44 -21.94
N ILE A 417 20.62 21.96 -22.96
CA ILE A 417 20.52 21.46 -24.34
C ILE A 417 21.92 21.02 -24.80
N ASN A 418 22.07 19.76 -25.18
CA ASN A 418 23.32 19.20 -25.69
C ASN A 418 24.52 19.39 -24.72
N GLY A 419 24.28 19.42 -23.41
CA GLY A 419 25.29 19.64 -22.37
C GLY A 419 25.58 21.12 -22.07
N ILE A 420 24.82 22.05 -22.67
CA ILE A 420 24.98 23.48 -22.50
C ILE A 420 23.75 24.03 -21.76
N LYS A 421 24.01 24.70 -20.63
CA LYS A 421 22.96 25.39 -19.87
C LYS A 421 22.45 26.62 -20.63
N ILE A 422 21.13 26.73 -20.72
CA ILE A 422 20.43 27.86 -21.34
C ILE A 422 19.95 28.81 -20.26
N SER A 423 20.59 29.98 -20.14
CA SER A 423 20.28 30.98 -19.13
C SER A 423 19.01 31.80 -19.43
N GLN A 424 18.71 32.01 -20.72
CA GLN A 424 17.56 32.80 -21.16
C GLN A 424 16.77 32.03 -22.21
N VAL A 425 15.76 31.28 -21.77
CA VAL A 425 14.97 30.41 -22.66
C VAL A 425 14.27 31.20 -23.77
N GLN A 426 13.95 32.47 -23.55
CA GLN A 426 13.35 33.36 -24.55
C GLN A 426 14.21 33.52 -25.81
N THR A 427 15.55 33.41 -25.70
CA THR A 427 16.43 33.53 -26.87
C THR A 427 16.20 32.41 -27.89
N LEU A 428 15.69 31.25 -27.46
CA LEU A 428 15.37 30.14 -28.35
C LEU A 428 14.21 30.46 -29.30
N LEU A 429 13.31 31.37 -28.91
CA LEU A 429 12.18 31.81 -29.73
C LEU A 429 12.54 32.98 -30.66
N THR A 430 13.50 33.83 -30.25
CA THR A 430 13.84 35.06 -30.98
C THR A 430 15.02 34.90 -31.93
N ASP A 431 15.94 33.97 -31.66
CA ASP A 431 17.12 33.75 -32.50
C ASP A 431 16.74 32.99 -33.79
N LYS A 432 16.64 33.73 -34.89
CA LYS A 432 16.35 33.18 -36.22
C LYS A 432 17.51 32.40 -36.83
N ASN A 433 18.73 32.52 -36.29
CA ASN A 433 19.93 31.95 -36.89
C ASN A 433 20.38 30.64 -36.24
N LYS A 434 19.81 30.26 -35.09
CA LYS A 434 20.10 29.00 -34.40
C LYS A 434 18.90 28.06 -34.39
N PHE A 435 19.13 26.80 -34.77
CA PHE A 435 18.14 25.71 -34.73
C PHE A 435 16.83 26.04 -35.47
N ASN A 436 16.85 26.00 -36.81
CA ASN A 436 15.65 26.14 -37.65
C ASN A 436 15.21 24.77 -38.14
N ASP A 437 14.49 24.05 -37.30
CA ASP A 437 13.81 22.83 -37.68
C ASP A 437 12.46 23.18 -38.33
N ARG A 438 11.91 22.25 -39.10
CA ARG A 438 10.48 22.28 -39.47
C ARG A 438 9.69 21.60 -38.36
N VAL A 439 8.83 22.37 -37.71
CA VAL A 439 7.97 21.86 -36.64
C VAL A 439 6.50 21.95 -37.04
N ILE A 440 5.67 21.13 -36.41
CA ILE A 440 4.23 21.17 -36.62
C ILE A 440 3.69 22.37 -35.86
N ASP A 441 2.90 23.21 -36.53
CA ASP A 441 2.10 24.24 -35.90
C ASP A 441 0.88 23.60 -35.25
N VAL A 442 0.85 23.63 -33.93
CA VAL A 442 -0.22 23.04 -33.11
C VAL A 442 -1.25 24.09 -32.68
N SER A 443 -1.15 25.32 -33.21
CA SER A 443 -2.06 26.41 -32.88
C SER A 443 -3.47 26.17 -33.42
N ASP A 444 -3.61 25.45 -34.54
CA ASP A 444 -4.90 25.02 -35.10
C ASP A 444 -4.97 23.48 -35.20
N PRO A 445 -5.81 22.81 -34.39
CA PRO A 445 -5.94 21.36 -34.43
C PRO A 445 -6.50 20.80 -35.73
N LEU A 446 -7.18 21.63 -36.53
CA LEU A 446 -7.85 21.24 -37.77
C LEU A 446 -6.95 21.44 -39.00
N ASP A 447 -5.83 22.16 -38.86
CA ASP A 447 -4.91 22.51 -39.96
C ASP A 447 -3.45 22.43 -39.49
N LEU A 448 -2.95 21.20 -39.35
CA LEU A 448 -1.57 20.91 -38.91
C LEU A 448 -0.57 21.24 -40.03
N ARG A 449 -0.12 22.50 -40.07
CA ARG A 449 0.91 22.97 -41.00
C ARG A 449 2.31 22.81 -40.43
N PHE A 450 3.31 22.83 -41.31
CA PHE A 450 4.72 22.93 -40.88
C PHE A 450 5.17 24.39 -40.91
N CYS A 451 5.83 24.82 -39.84
CA CYS A 451 6.38 26.16 -39.67
C CYS A 451 7.84 26.10 -39.23
N SER A 452 8.52 27.25 -39.25
CA SER A 452 9.87 27.35 -38.72
C SER A 452 9.86 27.31 -37.18
N GLY A 453 10.66 26.41 -36.60
CA GLY A 453 10.71 26.25 -35.17
C GLY A 453 11.92 25.47 -34.68
N LEU A 454 11.81 24.94 -33.47
CA LEU A 454 12.84 24.15 -32.82
C LEU A 454 12.22 22.95 -32.11
N LYS A 455 12.81 21.77 -32.32
CA LYS A 455 12.39 20.52 -31.66
C LYS A 455 13.45 20.05 -30.66
N LEU A 456 13.07 19.91 -29.40
CA LEU A 456 13.97 19.50 -28.32
C LEU A 456 13.49 18.19 -27.70
N TYR A 457 14.23 17.12 -27.92
CA TYR A 457 13.93 15.81 -27.35
C TYR A 457 14.44 15.76 -25.91
N LEU A 458 13.61 15.33 -24.98
CA LEU A 458 13.97 15.29 -23.56
C LEU A 458 14.53 13.92 -23.20
N ARG A 459 15.59 13.89 -22.40
CA ARG A 459 16.06 12.65 -21.72
C ARG A 459 15.45 12.52 -20.33
N LYS A 460 15.41 13.66 -19.62
CA LYS A 460 14.90 13.79 -18.25
C LYS A 460 14.23 15.14 -18.11
N SER A 461 13.04 15.17 -17.53
CA SER A 461 12.30 16.42 -17.33
C SER A 461 11.43 16.39 -16.08
N LEU A 462 11.30 17.54 -15.42
CA LEU A 462 10.47 17.79 -14.24
C LEU A 462 9.38 18.79 -14.59
N TRP A 463 8.14 18.42 -14.33
CA TRP A 463 6.96 19.17 -14.72
C TRP A 463 5.99 19.39 -13.57
N LYS A 464 5.35 20.55 -13.55
CA LYS A 464 4.09 20.78 -12.84
C LYS A 464 2.94 20.80 -13.84
N LEU A 465 1.78 20.28 -13.44
CA LEU A 465 0.54 20.41 -14.20
C LEU A 465 -0.32 21.52 -13.59
N ALA A 466 -0.68 22.49 -14.41
CA ALA A 466 -1.50 23.64 -14.05
C ALA A 466 -2.83 23.60 -14.80
N VAL A 467 -3.91 24.00 -14.14
CA VAL A 467 -5.26 24.07 -14.72
C VAL A 467 -5.90 25.42 -14.44
N LYS A 468 -6.52 26.03 -15.45
CA LYS A 468 -7.26 27.29 -15.35
C LYS A 468 -8.38 27.33 -16.39
N ASP A 469 -9.61 27.61 -15.98
CA ASP A 469 -10.77 27.81 -16.87
C ASP A 469 -10.94 26.73 -17.96
N GLY A 470 -10.74 25.46 -17.61
CA GLY A 470 -10.86 24.37 -18.59
C GLY A 470 -9.62 24.16 -19.47
N ASN A 471 -8.56 24.94 -19.28
CA ASN A 471 -7.30 24.81 -20.00
C ASN A 471 -6.23 24.19 -19.11
N ILE A 472 -5.32 23.43 -19.72
CA ILE A 472 -4.19 22.81 -19.04
C ILE A 472 -2.87 23.37 -19.59
N MET A 473 -1.89 23.50 -18.71
CA MET A 473 -0.54 23.93 -19.06
C MET A 473 0.48 23.11 -18.27
N LEU A 474 1.53 22.67 -18.94
CA LEU A 474 2.68 22.06 -18.30
C LEU A 474 3.76 23.12 -18.03
N ILE A 475 4.26 23.16 -16.80
CA ILE A 475 5.32 24.10 -16.40
C ILE A 475 6.59 23.31 -16.18
N ALA A 476 7.60 23.54 -17.01
CA ALA A 476 8.89 22.89 -16.89
C ALA A 476 9.70 23.53 -15.76
N ILE A 477 10.17 22.71 -14.83
CA ILE A 477 11.04 23.13 -13.71
C ILE A 477 12.50 22.87 -14.05
N LYS A 478 12.78 21.71 -14.66
CA LYS A 478 14.12 21.31 -15.08
C LYS A 478 14.02 20.35 -16.24
N ALA A 479 14.87 20.50 -17.24
CA ALA A 479 14.90 19.59 -18.38
C ALA A 479 16.32 19.41 -18.93
N ILE A 480 16.66 18.17 -19.26
CA ILE A 480 17.85 17.82 -20.03
C ILE A 480 17.38 17.38 -21.40
N ALA A 481 17.74 18.16 -22.41
CA ALA A 481 17.29 18.01 -23.77
C ALA A 481 18.46 17.82 -24.74
N PHE A 482 18.15 17.29 -25.91
CA PHE A 482 19.06 17.25 -27.05
C PHE A 482 18.33 17.64 -28.32
N ASN A 483 19.09 18.13 -29.29
CA ASN A 483 18.60 18.44 -30.63
C ASN A 483 19.38 17.62 -31.66
N GLY A 484 18.64 16.87 -32.48
CA GLY A 484 19.20 16.07 -33.56
C GLY A 484 19.79 14.71 -33.14
N THR A 485 19.87 13.81 -34.11
CA THR A 485 20.26 12.40 -33.90
C THR A 485 21.73 12.24 -33.51
N LYS A 486 22.61 13.13 -33.97
CA LYS A 486 24.04 13.08 -33.59
C LYS A 486 24.23 13.23 -32.08
N GLU A 487 23.51 14.16 -31.47
CA GLU A 487 23.57 14.39 -30.02
C GLU A 487 22.91 13.26 -29.23
N TYR A 488 21.87 12.64 -29.80
CA TYR A 488 21.32 11.39 -29.27
C TYR A 488 22.40 10.29 -29.21
N TYR A 489 23.12 10.06 -30.30
CA TYR A 489 24.14 9.01 -30.39
C TYR A 489 25.36 9.23 -29.49
N LYS A 490 25.70 10.48 -29.13
CA LYS A 490 26.76 10.74 -28.14
C LYS A 490 26.47 10.15 -26.75
N GLY A 491 25.21 9.82 -26.46
CA GLY A 491 24.83 9.20 -25.19
C GLY A 491 25.10 7.69 -25.10
N TYR A 492 25.52 7.06 -26.19
CA TYR A 492 25.87 5.64 -26.18
C TYR A 492 27.30 5.46 -25.68
N GLU A 493 27.47 4.53 -24.74
CA GLU A 493 28.78 4.05 -24.31
C GLU A 493 29.09 2.74 -25.04
N TYR A 494 30.37 2.49 -25.33
CA TYR A 494 30.82 1.18 -25.80
C TYR A 494 30.63 0.16 -24.67
N LEU A 495 30.16 -1.04 -25.03
CA LEU A 495 29.96 -2.14 -24.07
C LEU A 495 31.30 -2.72 -23.60
#